data_AF-A0A417IA98-F1
#
_entry.id   AF-A0A417IA98-F1
#
_cell.length_a   1.000
_cell.length_b   1.000
_cell.length_c   1.000
_cell.angle_alpha   90.00
_cell.angle_beta   90.00
_cell.angle_gamma   90.00
#
_symmetry.space_group_name_H-M   'P 1'
#
loop_
_entity.id
_entity.type
_entity.pdbx_description
1 polymer ?
#
loop_
_entity_poly.entity_id
_entity_poly.type
_entity_poly.pdbx_seq_one_letter_code
_entity_poly.pdbx_strand_id
1 'polypeptide(L)'
;MADYVQSIQIAPDGVVTEIYPEDGNKAGKIDLIHDKERGKISCYARDNDVITMQGPFSLKQGGTGIAVRNPVYVEQKNGERTFWGFTIVIIRVPDIFADSIKSLTDFSYEYKLSKSIAPWDETYEEVYGSVVEMIDPVT
;
A
#
# COMPACT_ATOMS: atom_id res chain seq x y z
N MET A 1 5.17 13.74 11.39
CA MET A 1 4.74 12.75 10.37
C MET A 1 3.45 12.16 10.92
N ALA A 2 2.41 11.97 10.11
CA ALA A 2 1.16 11.42 10.65
C ALA A 2 1.43 10.07 11.34
N ASP A 3 0.79 9.82 12.49
CA ASP A 3 1.06 8.69 13.39
C ASP A 3 0.79 7.31 12.80
N TYR A 4 0.52 7.19 11.50
CA TYR A 4 0.27 5.95 10.76
C TYR A 4 1.12 5.81 9.48
N VAL A 5 1.89 6.82 9.07
CA VAL A 5 2.84 6.67 7.96
C VAL A 5 4.11 6.00 8.48
N GLN A 6 4.46 4.85 7.93
CA GLN A 6 5.67 4.12 8.29
C GLN A 6 6.90 4.64 7.57
N SER A 7 6.79 4.86 6.26
CA SER A 7 7.89 5.39 5.46
C SER A 7 7.39 5.98 4.16
N ILE A 8 8.13 6.94 3.63
CA ILE A 8 8.00 7.46 2.27
C ILE A 8 9.25 7.06 1.50
N GLN A 9 9.09 6.63 0.25
CA GLN A 9 10.17 6.10 -0.57
C GLN A 9 10.13 6.66 -1.98
N ILE A 10 11.29 6.75 -2.59
CA ILE A 10 11.48 7.15 -3.98
C ILE A 10 12.22 6.02 -4.71
N ALA A 11 11.71 5.63 -5.87
CA ALA A 11 12.26 4.53 -6.65
C ALA A 11 12.45 4.90 -8.13
N PRO A 12 13.51 5.67 -8.48
CA PRO A 12 13.86 5.94 -9.87
C PRO A 12 14.12 4.62 -10.61
N ASP A 13 13.65 4.52 -11.85
CA ASP A 13 13.70 3.30 -12.68
C ASP A 13 13.07 2.05 -12.01
N GLY A 14 12.28 2.26 -10.96
CA GLY A 14 11.69 1.20 -10.14
C GLY A 14 12.60 0.62 -9.06
N VAL A 15 13.81 1.17 -8.86
CA VAL A 15 14.72 0.75 -7.78
C VAL A 15 14.64 1.73 -6.62
N VAL A 16 14.25 1.27 -5.44
CA VAL A 16 14.12 2.12 -4.25
C VAL A 16 15.50 2.62 -3.80
N THR A 17 15.75 3.93 -3.96
CA THR A 17 17.03 4.57 -3.64
C THR A 17 16.97 5.31 -2.30
N GLU A 18 15.87 6.03 -2.07
CA GLU A 18 15.64 6.86 -0.89
C GLU A 18 14.44 6.36 -0.08
N ILE A 19 14.60 6.32 1.24
CA ILE A 19 13.56 5.92 2.20
C ILE A 19 13.68 6.81 3.43
N TYR A 20 12.55 7.40 3.86
CA TYR A 20 12.46 8.20 5.08
C TYR A 20 11.31 7.75 6.00
N PRO A 21 11.54 7.55 7.30
CA PRO A 21 12.85 7.46 7.94
C PRO A 21 13.61 6.22 7.44
N GLU A 22 14.93 6.33 7.29
CA GLU A 22 15.74 5.20 6.81
C GLU A 22 15.87 4.11 7.89
N ASP A 23 15.98 4.53 9.16
CA ASP A 23 16.11 3.61 10.29
C ASP A 23 14.89 2.65 10.37
N GLY A 24 15.17 1.37 10.58
CA GLY A 24 14.17 0.30 10.51
C GLY A 24 13.64 -0.06 9.11
N ASN A 25 13.78 0.83 8.10
CA ASN A 25 13.18 0.64 6.77
C ASN A 25 14.20 0.33 5.64
N LYS A 26 15.51 0.27 5.93
CA LYS A 26 16.59 -0.01 4.94
C LYS A 26 16.35 -1.22 4.05
N ALA A 27 15.68 -2.25 4.58
CA ALA A 27 15.37 -3.46 3.84
C ALA A 27 14.41 -3.24 2.65
N GLY A 28 13.75 -2.08 2.60
CA GLY A 28 12.92 -1.68 1.47
C GLY A 28 13.70 -1.19 0.25
N LYS A 29 15.03 -1.02 0.33
CA LYS A 29 15.88 -0.63 -0.81
C LYS A 29 16.09 -1.81 -1.77
N ILE A 30 15.09 -2.08 -2.59
CA ILE A 30 15.04 -3.20 -3.53
C ILE A 30 14.65 -2.74 -4.94
N ASP A 31 14.93 -3.59 -5.92
CA ASP A 31 14.44 -3.45 -7.29
C ASP A 31 12.99 -3.96 -7.38
N LEU A 32 12.02 -3.04 -7.49
CA LEU A 32 10.60 -3.38 -7.50
C LEU A 32 10.14 -4.04 -8.79
N ILE A 33 10.87 -3.84 -9.89
CA ILE A 33 10.51 -4.36 -11.21
C ILE A 33 10.89 -5.83 -11.31
N HIS A 34 12.03 -6.20 -10.74
CA HIS A 34 12.57 -7.55 -10.79
C HIS A 34 12.35 -8.37 -9.49
N ASP A 35 11.77 -7.77 -8.45
CA ASP A 35 11.43 -8.49 -7.22
C ASP A 35 10.39 -9.60 -7.45
N LYS A 36 10.60 -10.76 -6.84
CA LYS A 36 9.74 -11.94 -7.01
C LYS A 36 8.31 -11.70 -6.52
N GLU A 37 8.13 -10.93 -5.45
CA GLU A 37 6.81 -10.71 -4.84
C GLU A 37 6.15 -9.42 -5.33
N ARG A 38 6.95 -8.40 -5.66
CA ARG A 38 6.50 -7.03 -5.98
C ARG A 38 6.57 -6.72 -7.47
N GLY A 39 7.31 -7.50 -8.25
CA GLY A 39 7.54 -7.32 -9.69
C GLY A 39 6.24 -7.17 -10.47
N LYS A 40 5.34 -8.16 -10.35
CA LYS A 40 4.10 -8.18 -11.14
C LYS A 40 3.23 -6.93 -10.91
N ILE A 41 3.03 -6.53 -9.65
CA ILE A 41 2.19 -5.37 -9.31
C ILE A 41 2.87 -4.04 -9.65
N SER A 42 4.20 -3.96 -9.53
CA SER A 42 4.95 -2.76 -9.89
C SER A 42 5.02 -2.57 -11.40
N CYS A 43 5.27 -3.63 -12.17
CA CYS A 43 5.17 -3.60 -13.63
C CYS A 43 3.77 -3.20 -14.08
N TYR A 44 2.72 -3.77 -13.47
CA TYR A 44 1.35 -3.37 -13.80
C TYR A 44 1.09 -1.87 -13.55
N ALA A 45 1.55 -1.34 -12.41
CA ALA A 45 1.44 0.09 -12.10
C ALA A 45 2.12 0.94 -13.17
N ARG A 46 3.35 0.59 -13.58
CA ARG A 46 4.13 1.27 -14.62
C ARG A 46 3.50 1.12 -16.02
N ASP A 47 2.96 -0.03 -16.34
CA ASP A 47 2.50 -0.30 -17.71
C ASP A 47 1.10 0.29 -17.95
N ASN A 48 0.34 0.56 -16.88
CA ASN A 48 -1.03 1.07 -16.95
C ASN A 48 -1.22 2.49 -16.39
N ASP A 49 -0.16 3.12 -15.87
CA ASP A 49 -0.23 4.45 -15.22
C ASP A 49 -1.31 4.49 -14.10
N VAL A 50 -1.28 3.49 -13.22
CA VAL A 50 -2.24 3.37 -12.11
C VAL A 50 -1.55 3.23 -10.77
N ILE A 51 -2.16 3.83 -9.75
CA ILE A 51 -1.77 3.62 -8.35
C ILE A 51 -2.11 2.19 -7.96
N THR A 52 -1.17 1.51 -7.32
CA THR A 52 -1.38 0.15 -6.80
C THR A 52 -1.18 0.08 -5.30
N MET A 53 -1.91 -0.84 -4.66
CA MET A 53 -1.83 -1.12 -3.24
C MET A 53 -1.46 -2.58 -3.02
N GLN A 54 -0.45 -2.85 -2.19
CA GLN A 54 -0.03 -4.20 -1.83
C GLN A 54 0.02 -4.36 -0.31
N GLY A 55 -0.42 -5.50 0.20
CA GLY A 55 -0.54 -5.80 1.62
C GLY A 55 -1.99 -6.02 2.05
N PRO A 56 -2.25 -6.35 3.31
CA PRO A 56 -1.35 -6.17 4.44
C PRO A 56 -0.15 -7.13 4.43
N PHE A 57 1.02 -6.66 4.83
CA PHE A 57 2.20 -7.49 5.08
C PHE A 57 2.87 -7.10 6.39
N SER A 58 3.57 -8.04 7.01
CA SER A 58 4.31 -7.80 8.25
C SER A 58 5.45 -6.82 8.03
N LEU A 59 5.51 -5.79 8.89
CA LEU A 59 6.59 -4.82 8.94
C LEU A 59 7.73 -5.36 9.83
N LYS A 60 8.99 -5.05 9.49
CA LYS A 60 10.15 -5.55 10.25
C LYS A 60 10.20 -5.05 11.69
N GLN A 61 9.78 -3.81 11.89
CA GLN A 61 9.65 -3.13 13.18
C GLN A 61 8.40 -3.56 13.97
N GLY A 62 7.61 -4.51 13.45
CA GLY A 62 6.35 -4.95 14.05
C GLY A 62 5.13 -4.26 13.44
N GLY A 63 3.97 -4.91 13.61
CA GLY A 63 2.71 -4.49 12.98
C GLY A 63 2.61 -4.89 11.51
N THR A 64 1.55 -4.42 10.86
CA THR A 64 1.29 -4.66 9.43
C THR A 64 1.21 -3.35 8.67
N GLY A 65 1.53 -3.42 7.37
CA GLY A 65 1.49 -2.26 6.51
C GLY A 65 0.99 -2.57 5.12
N ILE A 66 0.56 -1.51 4.44
CA ILE A 66 0.19 -1.50 3.03
C ILE A 66 1.15 -0.57 2.30
N ALA A 67 1.73 -1.07 1.21
CA ALA A 67 2.50 -0.27 0.27
C ALA A 67 1.56 0.32 -0.78
N VAL A 68 1.52 1.65 -0.85
CA VAL A 68 0.86 2.39 -1.93
C VAL A 68 1.94 2.88 -2.88
N ARG A 69 1.87 2.48 -4.16
CA ARG A 69 2.85 2.83 -5.19
C ARG A 69 2.18 3.67 -6.26
N ASN A 70 2.69 4.87 -6.45
CA ASN A 70 2.26 5.79 -7.49
C ASN A 70 3.36 5.88 -8.56
N PRO A 71 3.10 5.45 -9.82
CA PRO A 71 4.05 5.61 -10.91
C PRO A 71 4.17 7.11 -11.26
N VAL A 72 5.39 7.55 -11.56
CA VAL A 72 5.69 8.94 -11.91
C VAL A 72 6.32 8.95 -13.29
N TYR A 73 5.84 9.85 -14.14
CA TYR A 73 6.32 10.05 -15.49
C TYR A 73 6.76 11.49 -15.68
N VAL A 74 7.86 11.67 -16.41
CA VAL A 74 8.36 12.99 -16.79
C VAL A 74 7.98 13.24 -18.24
N GLU A 75 7.43 14.42 -18.50
CA GLU A 75 7.12 14.87 -19.85
C GLU A 75 8.39 15.40 -20.52
N GLN A 76 8.69 14.85 -21.68
CA GLN A 76 9.79 15.26 -22.53
C GLN A 76 9.40 16.45 -23.42
N LYS A 77 10.37 17.13 -24.01
CA LYS A 77 10.13 18.29 -24.90
C LYS A 77 9.25 17.98 -26.12
N ASN A 78 9.17 16.72 -26.53
CA ASN A 78 8.35 16.23 -27.64
C ASN A 78 6.92 15.84 -27.21
N GLY A 79 6.55 16.01 -25.92
CA GLY A 79 5.26 15.62 -25.35
C GLY A 79 5.15 14.14 -24.95
N GLU A 80 6.23 13.36 -25.11
CA GLU A 80 6.27 11.96 -24.69
C GLU A 80 6.42 11.87 -23.16
N ARG A 81 5.66 10.98 -22.52
CA ARG A 81 5.78 10.68 -21.08
C ARG A 81 6.69 9.48 -20.89
N THR A 82 7.86 9.71 -20.30
CA THR A 82 8.78 8.63 -19.93
C THR A 82 8.60 8.27 -18.47
N PHE A 83 8.51 6.97 -18.15
CA PHE A 83 8.50 6.51 -16.77
C PHE A 83 9.79 6.93 -16.07
N TRP A 84 9.67 7.65 -14.96
CA TRP A 84 10.78 8.07 -14.13
C TRP A 84 11.02 7.10 -12.96
N GLY A 85 9.95 6.55 -12.40
CA GLY A 85 10.04 5.74 -11.20
C GLY A 85 8.75 5.71 -10.40
N PHE A 86 8.84 5.31 -9.13
CA PHE A 86 7.71 5.35 -8.20
C PHE A 86 7.93 6.34 -7.07
N THR A 87 6.83 6.91 -6.60
CA THR A 87 6.70 7.42 -5.23
C THR A 87 5.89 6.42 -4.43
N ILE A 88 6.32 6.16 -3.20
CA ILE A 88 5.78 5.06 -2.40
C ILE A 88 5.53 5.52 -0.98
N VAL A 89 4.38 5.15 -0.44
CA VAL A 89 4.09 5.33 0.99
C VAL A 89 3.76 3.97 1.59
N ILE A 90 4.41 3.66 2.70
CA ILE A 90 4.03 2.52 3.54
C ILE A 90 3.15 3.06 4.67
N ILE A 91 1.92 2.58 4.74
CA ILE A 91 0.91 2.99 5.72
C ILE A 91 0.70 1.84 6.70
N ARG A 92 0.72 2.12 8.00
CA ARG A 92 0.37 1.14 9.03
C ARG A 92 -1.13 0.93 9.06
N VAL A 93 -1.52 -0.33 9.07
CA VAL A 93 -2.91 -0.76 9.25
C VAL A 93 -2.99 -1.61 10.52
N PRO A 94 -4.05 -1.50 11.32
CA PRO A 94 -5.22 -0.66 11.09
C PRO A 94 -5.07 0.82 11.54
N ASP A 95 -3.89 1.24 12.01
CA ASP A 95 -3.65 2.55 12.64
C ASP A 95 -4.25 3.76 11.89
N ILE A 96 -4.14 3.79 10.55
CA ILE A 96 -4.72 4.87 9.73
C ILE A 96 -6.24 5.02 9.86
N PHE A 97 -6.94 3.95 10.28
CA PHE A 97 -8.39 3.91 10.42
C PHE A 97 -8.84 4.02 11.87
N ALA A 98 -7.94 4.28 12.83
CA ALA A 98 -8.23 4.20 14.26
C ALA A 98 -9.45 5.05 14.68
N ASP A 99 -9.57 6.29 14.21
CA ASP A 99 -10.69 7.17 14.55
C ASP A 99 -12.03 6.67 13.97
N SER A 100 -12.01 6.18 12.73
CA SER A 100 -13.19 5.61 12.07
C SER A 100 -13.63 4.33 12.76
N ILE A 101 -12.69 3.44 13.06
CA ILE A 101 -12.93 2.20 13.79
C ILE A 101 -13.51 2.49 15.17
N LYS A 102 -12.90 3.42 15.92
CA LYS A 102 -13.39 3.82 17.24
C LYS A 102 -14.84 4.30 17.15
N SER A 103 -15.16 5.12 16.16
CA SER A 103 -16.52 5.62 15.97
C SER A 103 -17.50 4.46 15.70
N LEU A 104 -17.16 3.51 14.84
CA LEU A 104 -17.98 2.33 14.56
C LEU A 104 -18.21 1.51 15.83
N THR A 105 -17.16 1.27 16.61
CA THR A 105 -17.24 0.56 17.89
C THR A 105 -18.08 1.31 18.92
N ASP A 106 -17.97 2.65 19.01
CA ASP A 106 -18.77 3.47 19.93
C ASP A 106 -20.29 3.38 19.60
N PHE A 107 -20.63 3.15 18.32
CA PHE A 107 -22.00 2.88 17.86
C PHE A 107 -22.41 1.40 17.91
N SER A 108 -21.56 0.52 18.43
CA SER A 108 -21.76 -0.93 18.46
C SER A 108 -21.94 -1.56 17.07
N TYR A 109 -21.29 -1.02 16.06
CA TYR A 109 -21.23 -1.63 14.73
C TYR A 109 -20.04 -2.59 14.63
N GLU A 110 -20.33 -3.78 14.11
CA GLU A 110 -19.30 -4.69 13.64
C GLU A 110 -18.85 -4.31 12.23
N TYR A 111 -17.56 -4.52 11.93
CA TYR A 111 -17.00 -4.12 10.65
C TYR A 111 -15.95 -5.10 10.15
N LYS A 112 -15.76 -5.11 8.83
CA LYS A 112 -14.64 -5.77 8.16
C LYS A 112 -14.11 -4.87 7.05
N LEU A 113 -12.83 -4.53 7.12
CA LEU A 113 -12.08 -3.82 6.09
C LEU A 113 -11.41 -4.87 5.20
N SER A 114 -11.71 -4.84 3.91
CA SER A 114 -11.12 -5.72 2.92
C SER A 114 -10.65 -4.92 1.70
N LYS A 115 -9.67 -5.45 0.96
CA LYS A 115 -9.23 -4.90 -0.33
C LYS A 115 -9.03 -6.01 -1.35
N SER A 116 -9.09 -5.68 -2.63
CA SER A 116 -8.69 -6.59 -3.69
C SER A 116 -7.19 -6.92 -3.57
N ILE A 117 -6.82 -8.18 -3.75
CA ILE A 117 -5.44 -8.64 -3.65
C ILE A 117 -4.55 -7.93 -4.68
N ALA A 118 -5.06 -7.76 -5.90
CA ALA A 118 -4.38 -7.07 -6.99
C ALA A 118 -5.39 -6.37 -7.93
N PRO A 119 -4.95 -5.40 -8.76
CA PRO A 119 -5.84 -4.73 -9.72
C PRO A 119 -6.50 -5.66 -10.75
N TRP A 120 -5.91 -6.82 -11.01
CA TRP A 120 -6.42 -7.82 -11.96
C TRP A 120 -7.08 -9.02 -11.25
N ASP A 121 -7.28 -8.95 -9.93
CA ASP A 121 -7.82 -10.03 -9.11
C ASP A 121 -8.99 -9.51 -8.27
N GLU A 122 -10.17 -10.05 -8.51
CA GLU A 122 -11.40 -9.70 -7.78
C GLU A 122 -11.48 -10.37 -6.40
N THR A 123 -10.51 -11.21 -6.05
CA THR A 123 -10.43 -11.81 -4.72
C THR A 123 -10.07 -10.73 -3.69
N TYR A 124 -10.79 -10.75 -2.56
CA TYR A 124 -10.57 -9.85 -1.45
C TYR A 124 -9.73 -10.53 -0.36
N GLU A 125 -8.83 -9.77 0.25
CA GLU A 125 -8.17 -10.12 1.50
C GLU A 125 -8.62 -9.17 2.62
N GLU A 126 -8.70 -9.71 3.83
CA GLU A 126 -9.05 -8.93 5.00
C GLU A 126 -7.85 -8.10 5.47
N VAL A 127 -8.07 -6.81 5.64
CA VAL A 127 -7.10 -5.88 6.22
C VAL A 127 -7.20 -5.89 7.74
N TYR A 128 -8.42 -5.75 8.25
CA TYR A 128 -8.74 -5.73 9.67
C TYR A 128 -10.26 -5.83 9.87
N GLY A 129 -10.72 -6.33 11.01
CA GLY A 129 -12.13 -6.43 11.30
C GLY A 129 -12.40 -6.67 12.77
N SER A 130 -13.68 -6.58 13.14
CA SER A 130 -14.18 -7.05 14.41
C SER A 130 -13.91 -8.55 14.59
N VAL A 131 -13.69 -8.98 15.84
CA VAL A 131 -13.40 -10.39 16.18
C VAL A 131 -14.67 -11.27 16.18
N VAL A 132 -15.83 -10.65 16.03
CA VAL A 132 -17.14 -11.32 16.02
C VAL A 132 -17.60 -11.63 14.60
N GLU A 133 -18.34 -12.73 14.47
CA GLU A 133 -18.92 -13.17 13.21
C GLU A 133 -19.90 -12.10 12.70
N MET A 134 -19.71 -11.66 11.45
CA MET A 134 -20.59 -10.65 10.86
C MET A 134 -21.97 -11.23 10.63
N ILE A 135 -22.99 -10.57 11.18
CA ILE A 135 -24.39 -10.92 10.97
C ILE A 135 -24.83 -10.26 9.66
N ASP A 136 -25.41 -11.03 8.74
CA ASP A 136 -26.04 -10.45 7.54
C ASP A 136 -27.30 -9.67 7.97
N PRO A 137 -27.32 -8.32 7.83
CA PRO A 137 -28.43 -7.52 8.32
C PRO A 137 -29.73 -7.72 7.52
N VAL A 138 -29.70 -8.51 6.43
CA VAL A 138 -30.85 -8.76 5.54
C VAL A 138 -31.40 -10.19 5.69
N THR A 139 -31.05 -10.90 6.76
CA THR A 139 -31.70 -12.19 7.08
C THR A 139 -33.07 -12.05 7.72
#